data_AF-A0A5P9P1G2-F1
#
_entry.id   AF-A0A5P9P1G2-F1
#
_cell.length_a   1.000
_cell.length_b   1.000
_cell.length_c   1.000
_cell.angle_alpha   90.00
_cell.angle_beta   90.00
_cell.angle_gamma   90.00
#
_symmetry.space_group_name_H-M   'P 1'
#
loop_
_entity.id
_entity.type
_entity.pdbx_description
1 polymer ?
#
loop_
_entity_poly.entity_id
_entity_poly.type
_entity_poly.pdbx_seq_one_letter_code
_entity_poly.pdbx_strand_id
1 'polypeptide(L)'
;MHESLTASEIMVTDVVTASPGASATDAARLLRDEHVSSVVVVRDETPVGIVTEGDFATQLCERSDLGRTKLSDVMSSPLETITPETAIVDAVALLRAEGIEHLPVVSDGGDDDSSTLVGILTTTELSYYVPHLAHQTGGLEARKPRRQVRTDTQYERDDWSFEYHGEDESTVSVGDVAEFSKPISDDDVASFAEVTGDTNRLHLDDAYAAETRFGRRIVHGILANGLISAALARLPGLTIYLSQESSFLAPLSIGDRVTAVCEVVGDLGESKYRIETTVVDGDGTTVLEGDAVVLIDELPPKAALEGDAATAD
;
A
#
# COMPACT_ATOMS: atom_id res chain seq x y z
N MET A 1 -19.21 -18.63 2.53
CA MET A 1 -17.94 -19.15 3.07
C MET A 1 -16.87 -18.54 2.19
N HIS A 2 -16.25 -17.46 2.64
CA HIS A 2 -15.13 -16.85 1.90
C HIS A 2 -13.89 -17.71 2.20
N GLU A 3 -13.20 -18.15 1.13
CA GLU A 3 -11.91 -18.85 1.25
C GLU A 3 -10.92 -17.91 1.94
N SER A 4 -10.28 -18.40 3.00
CA SER A 4 -9.25 -17.65 3.72
C SER A 4 -7.93 -17.74 2.95
N LEU A 5 -7.34 -16.59 2.62
CA LEU A 5 -6.00 -16.50 2.03
C LEU A 5 -5.00 -17.29 2.87
N THR A 6 -4.18 -18.12 2.21
CA THR A 6 -3.21 -19.01 2.86
C THR A 6 -1.76 -18.53 2.69
N ALA A 7 -0.85 -19.03 3.52
CA ALA A 7 0.58 -18.73 3.43
C ALA A 7 1.17 -19.03 2.05
N SER A 8 0.75 -20.14 1.42
CA SER A 8 1.23 -20.56 0.10
C SER A 8 0.99 -19.55 -1.02
N GLU A 9 -0.02 -18.70 -0.87
CA GLU A 9 -0.43 -17.73 -1.89
C GLU A 9 0.46 -16.49 -1.90
N ILE A 10 1.14 -16.19 -0.79
CA ILE A 10 1.89 -14.93 -0.61
C ILE A 10 3.32 -15.09 -0.08
N MET A 11 3.70 -16.30 0.33
CA MET A 11 5.06 -16.58 0.81
C MET A 11 6.12 -16.37 -0.28
N VAL A 12 7.32 -15.97 0.13
CA VAL A 12 8.50 -15.99 -0.74
C VAL A 12 9.05 -17.41 -0.77
N THR A 13 9.18 -17.97 -1.96
CA THR A 13 9.68 -19.35 -2.17
C THR A 13 11.19 -19.43 -2.30
N ASP A 14 11.85 -18.34 -2.72
CA ASP A 14 13.31 -18.26 -2.81
C ASP A 14 13.90 -17.86 -1.46
N VAL A 15 13.99 -18.85 -0.55
CA VAL A 15 14.44 -18.61 0.83
C VAL A 15 15.96 -18.69 0.91
N VAL A 16 16.58 -17.61 1.39
CA VAL A 16 18.02 -17.58 1.66
C VAL A 16 18.33 -18.46 2.87
N THR A 17 19.22 -19.44 2.68
CA THR A 17 19.54 -20.45 3.68
C THR A 17 21.05 -20.56 3.96
N ALA A 18 21.39 -21.07 5.15
CA ALA A 18 22.77 -21.39 5.52
C ALA A 18 22.84 -22.63 6.42
N SER A 19 24.00 -23.30 6.48
CA SER A 19 24.19 -24.43 7.38
C SER A 19 24.46 -23.98 8.83
N PRO A 20 24.14 -24.79 9.87
CA PRO A 20 24.44 -24.45 11.26
C PRO A 20 25.92 -24.21 11.56
N GLY A 21 26.81 -24.76 10.72
CA GLY A 21 28.26 -24.59 10.84
C GLY A 21 28.82 -23.35 10.16
N ALA A 22 28.00 -22.60 9.39
CA ALA A 22 28.41 -21.34 8.78
C ALA A 22 28.74 -20.30 9.86
N SER A 23 29.58 -19.32 9.53
CA SER A 23 29.89 -18.25 10.46
C SER A 23 28.80 -17.18 10.45
N ALA A 24 28.67 -16.43 11.55
CA ALA A 24 27.81 -15.26 11.61
C ALA A 24 28.21 -14.21 10.55
N THR A 25 29.49 -14.10 10.20
CA THR A 25 29.95 -13.24 9.09
C THR A 25 29.41 -13.68 7.73
N ASP A 26 29.34 -14.99 7.48
CA ASP A 26 28.80 -15.50 6.21
C ASP A 26 27.31 -15.20 6.10
N ALA A 27 26.54 -15.38 7.18
CA ALA A 27 25.13 -15.00 7.21
C ALA A 27 24.93 -13.49 7.03
N ALA A 28 25.73 -12.64 7.69
CA ALA A 28 25.66 -11.19 7.50
C ALA A 28 25.95 -10.76 6.06
N ARG A 29 26.82 -11.49 5.33
CA ARG A 29 27.05 -11.26 3.91
C ARG A 29 25.85 -11.69 3.07
N LEU A 30 25.25 -12.84 3.37
CA LEU A 30 24.03 -13.30 2.69
C LEU A 30 22.89 -12.28 2.85
N LEU A 31 22.64 -11.77 4.05
CA LEU A 31 21.63 -10.72 4.29
C LEU A 31 21.85 -9.50 3.37
N ARG A 32 23.09 -9.01 3.31
CA ARG A 32 23.45 -7.84 2.50
C ARG A 32 23.38 -8.12 1.00
N ASP A 33 23.97 -9.23 0.56
CA ASP A 33 24.18 -9.51 -0.87
C ASP A 33 22.85 -9.94 -1.52
N GLU A 34 22.02 -10.70 -0.80
CA GLU A 34 20.68 -11.13 -1.24
C GLU A 34 19.58 -10.12 -0.88
N HIS A 35 19.91 -9.03 -0.18
CA HIS A 35 18.97 -7.98 0.24
C HIS A 35 17.78 -8.51 1.05
N VAL A 36 18.04 -9.46 1.96
CA VAL A 36 17.04 -10.07 2.84
C VAL A 36 17.33 -9.72 4.30
N SER A 37 16.28 -9.69 5.13
CA SER A 37 16.38 -9.37 6.56
C SER A 37 16.60 -10.59 7.48
N SER A 38 16.55 -11.80 6.93
CA SER A 38 16.74 -13.05 7.66
C SER A 38 17.39 -14.15 6.83
N VAL A 39 18.14 -15.05 7.48
CA VAL A 39 18.66 -16.29 6.89
C VAL A 39 18.12 -17.48 7.68
N VAL A 40 17.47 -18.43 7.00
CA VAL A 40 16.99 -19.66 7.63
C VAL A 40 18.13 -20.66 7.72
N VAL A 41 18.39 -21.19 8.92
CA VAL A 41 19.43 -22.18 9.15
C VAL A 41 18.86 -23.56 8.89
N VAL A 42 19.44 -24.29 7.93
CA VAL A 42 18.95 -25.61 7.49
C VAL A 42 19.99 -26.71 7.72
N ARG A 43 19.56 -27.85 8.23
CA ARG A 43 20.35 -29.09 8.32
C ARG A 43 19.67 -30.13 7.43
N ASP A 44 20.34 -30.55 6.37
CA ASP A 44 19.81 -31.57 5.45
C ASP A 44 18.37 -31.23 5.00
N GLU A 45 18.17 -29.99 4.50
CA GLU A 45 16.90 -29.39 4.05
C GLU A 45 15.85 -29.12 5.15
N THR A 46 16.07 -29.62 6.37
CA THR A 46 15.20 -29.33 7.52
C THR A 46 15.59 -28.01 8.16
N PRO A 47 14.66 -27.04 8.31
CA PRO A 47 14.95 -25.79 8.99
C PRO A 47 15.07 -26.01 10.50
N VAL A 48 16.18 -25.57 11.09
CA VAL A 48 16.53 -25.82 12.51
C VAL A 48 16.72 -24.54 13.32
N GLY A 49 16.68 -23.38 12.67
CA GLY A 49 16.78 -22.07 13.31
C GLY A 49 16.72 -20.94 12.30
N ILE A 50 16.75 -19.70 12.80
CA ILE A 50 16.76 -18.48 11.99
C ILE A 50 17.70 -17.46 12.62
N VAL A 51 18.35 -16.65 11.78
CA VAL A 51 19.09 -15.46 12.20
C VAL A 51 18.57 -14.25 11.44
N THR A 52 18.42 -13.14 12.13
CA THR A 52 17.87 -11.88 11.62
C THR A 52 18.87 -10.73 11.80
N GLU A 53 18.61 -9.59 11.16
CA GLU A 53 19.39 -8.37 11.39
C GLU A 53 19.44 -7.96 12.88
N GLY A 54 18.34 -8.19 13.63
CA GLY A 54 18.25 -7.91 15.06
C GLY A 54 19.23 -8.74 15.91
N ASP A 55 19.49 -9.99 15.52
CA ASP A 55 20.48 -10.86 16.19
C ASP A 55 21.90 -10.30 16.03
N PHE A 56 22.22 -9.78 14.84
CA PHE A 56 23.52 -9.15 14.59
C PHE A 56 23.70 -7.85 15.37
N ALA A 57 22.66 -7.04 15.50
CA ALA A 57 22.68 -5.84 16.34
C ALA A 57 23.03 -6.20 17.80
N THR A 58 22.48 -7.30 18.32
CA THR A 58 22.80 -7.82 19.65
C THR A 58 24.25 -8.29 19.73
N GLN A 59 24.73 -9.10 18.78
CA GLN A 59 26.11 -9.61 18.77
C GLN A 59 27.17 -8.50 18.66
N LEU A 60 26.88 -7.42 17.93
CA LEU A 60 27.76 -6.24 17.86
C LEU A 60 27.88 -5.53 19.22
N CYS A 61 26.79 -5.47 19.99
CA CYS A 61 26.81 -4.92 21.35
C CYS A 61 27.68 -5.76 22.29
N GLU A 62 27.69 -7.08 22.09
CA GLU A 62 28.48 -8.04 22.89
C GLU A 62 29.97 -8.12 22.47
N ARG A 63 30.36 -7.45 21.37
CA ARG A 63 31.72 -7.47 20.78
C ARG A 63 32.20 -8.88 20.39
N SER A 64 31.29 -9.73 19.94
CA SER A 64 31.60 -11.08 19.48
C SER A 64 32.46 -11.08 18.21
N ASP A 65 33.34 -12.08 18.07
CA ASP A 65 34.06 -12.34 16.81
C ASP A 65 33.15 -13.12 15.85
N LEU A 66 32.37 -12.39 15.05
CA LEU A 66 31.40 -12.93 14.10
C LEU A 66 32.01 -13.90 13.07
N GLY A 67 33.34 -13.87 12.86
CA GLY A 67 33.99 -14.81 11.95
C GLY A 67 34.18 -16.20 12.54
N ARG A 68 34.12 -16.32 13.88
CA ARG A 68 34.28 -17.59 14.61
C ARG A 68 32.99 -18.08 15.25
N THR A 69 32.04 -17.19 15.50
CA THR A 69 30.71 -17.53 15.99
C THR A 69 29.95 -18.31 14.93
N LYS A 70 29.48 -19.52 15.27
CA LYS A 70 28.67 -20.34 14.36
C LYS A 70 27.21 -19.95 14.46
N LEU A 71 26.46 -20.13 13.37
CA LEU A 71 25.02 -19.89 13.38
C LEU A 71 24.30 -20.75 14.41
N SER A 72 24.72 -22.00 14.63
CA SER A 72 24.16 -22.87 15.67
C SER A 72 24.20 -22.28 17.08
N ASP A 73 25.10 -21.32 17.34
CA ASP A 73 25.33 -20.75 18.66
C ASP A 73 24.53 -19.46 18.89
N VAL A 74 24.00 -18.85 17.82
CA VAL A 74 23.31 -17.55 17.86
C VAL A 74 21.92 -17.56 17.22
N MET A 75 21.57 -18.59 16.46
CA MET A 75 20.25 -18.71 15.86
C MET A 75 19.17 -18.87 16.93
N SER A 76 18.00 -18.31 16.65
CA SER A 76 16.81 -18.58 17.45
C SER A 76 16.37 -20.03 17.26
N SER A 77 16.13 -20.72 18.37
CA SER A 77 15.63 -22.10 18.41
C SER A 77 14.85 -22.35 19.71
N PRO A 78 13.76 -23.14 19.71
CA PRO A 78 13.16 -23.84 18.55
C PRO A 78 12.60 -22.86 17.52
N LEU A 79 12.60 -23.28 16.26
CA LEU A 79 12.12 -22.45 15.15
C LEU A 79 10.60 -22.51 15.09
N GLU A 80 9.94 -21.37 15.21
CA GLU A 80 8.51 -21.25 14.93
C GLU A 80 8.28 -21.32 13.43
N THR A 81 7.34 -22.18 13.01
CA THR A 81 7.05 -22.45 11.59
C THR A 81 5.55 -22.57 11.37
N ILE A 82 5.12 -22.36 10.12
CA ILE A 82 3.74 -22.54 9.68
C ILE A 82 3.69 -23.47 8.45
N THR A 83 2.51 -23.99 8.11
CA THR A 83 2.32 -24.79 6.88
C THR A 83 1.83 -23.93 5.72
N PRO A 84 2.00 -24.36 4.45
CA PRO A 84 1.49 -23.64 3.28
C PRO A 84 -0.01 -23.33 3.35
N GLU A 85 -0.79 -24.17 4.02
CA GLU A 85 -2.24 -24.07 4.18
C GLU A 85 -2.64 -23.17 5.36
N THR A 86 -1.68 -22.70 6.16
CA THR A 86 -1.96 -21.82 7.31
C THR A 86 -2.60 -20.53 6.83
N ALA A 87 -3.74 -20.16 7.42
CA ALA A 87 -4.43 -18.93 7.05
C ALA A 87 -3.62 -17.70 7.47
N ILE A 88 -3.65 -16.64 6.67
CA ILE A 88 -2.86 -15.43 6.94
C ILE A 88 -3.24 -14.76 8.27
N VAL A 89 -4.52 -14.81 8.65
CA VAL A 89 -4.98 -14.28 9.95
C VAL A 89 -4.30 -14.99 11.12
N ASP A 90 -4.11 -16.31 11.01
CA ASP A 90 -3.45 -17.12 12.04
C ASP A 90 -1.95 -16.85 12.05
N ALA A 91 -1.32 -16.68 10.87
CA ALA A 91 0.08 -16.29 10.77
C ALA A 91 0.36 -14.90 11.39
N VAL A 92 -0.51 -13.91 11.14
CA VAL A 92 -0.44 -12.57 11.77
C VAL A 92 -0.60 -12.67 13.30
N ALA A 93 -1.52 -13.50 13.76
CA ALA A 93 -1.71 -13.73 15.20
C ALA A 93 -0.44 -14.34 15.83
N LEU A 94 0.21 -15.28 15.14
CA LEU A 94 1.45 -15.92 15.60
C LEU A 94 2.63 -14.93 15.64
N LEU A 95 2.86 -14.17 14.56
CA LEU A 95 3.89 -13.11 14.51
C LEU A 95 3.76 -12.15 15.70
N ARG A 96 2.51 -11.72 15.99
CA ARG A 96 2.22 -10.82 17.10
C ARG A 96 2.40 -11.46 18.48
N ALA A 97 1.96 -12.71 18.64
CA ALA A 97 2.04 -13.42 19.91
C ALA A 97 3.49 -13.67 20.34
N GLU A 98 4.32 -14.09 19.38
CA GLU A 98 5.73 -14.42 19.62
C GLU A 98 6.66 -13.20 19.47
N GLY A 99 6.16 -12.07 18.96
CA GLY A 99 6.95 -10.84 18.76
C GLY A 99 8.05 -11.01 17.70
N ILE A 100 7.77 -11.82 16.69
CA ILE A 100 8.69 -12.16 15.59
C ILE A 100 8.18 -11.57 14.28
N GLU A 101 9.09 -11.35 13.33
CA GLU A 101 8.79 -10.73 12.04
C GLU A 101 8.87 -11.70 10.85
N HIS A 102 9.36 -12.92 11.09
CA HIS A 102 9.67 -13.91 10.06
C HIS A 102 9.11 -15.28 10.47
N LEU A 103 8.31 -15.87 9.59
CA LEU A 103 7.74 -17.22 9.74
C LEU A 103 8.17 -18.11 8.57
N PRO A 104 9.14 -19.00 8.76
CA PRO A 104 9.44 -20.04 7.79
C PRO A 104 8.23 -20.95 7.57
N VAL A 105 7.93 -21.22 6.30
CA VAL A 105 6.84 -22.09 5.86
C VAL A 105 7.42 -23.46 5.53
N VAL A 106 6.88 -24.49 6.17
CA VAL A 106 7.37 -25.86 6.03
C VAL A 106 6.26 -26.80 5.58
N SER A 107 6.59 -27.70 4.67
CA SER A 107 5.71 -28.81 4.28
C SER A 107 6.14 -30.07 5.00
N ASP A 108 5.17 -30.86 5.47
CA ASP A 108 5.44 -32.19 6.02
C ASP A 108 6.03 -33.08 4.93
N GLY A 109 7.26 -33.54 5.15
CA GLY A 109 7.98 -34.41 4.24
C GLY A 109 7.65 -35.88 4.49
N GLY A 110 6.50 -36.34 4.02
CA GLY A 110 6.17 -37.78 3.95
C GLY A 110 6.45 -38.59 5.23
N ASP A 111 6.95 -39.82 5.07
CA ASP A 111 7.01 -40.85 6.12
C ASP A 111 8.07 -40.65 7.25
N ASP A 112 8.89 -39.58 7.24
CA ASP A 112 10.09 -39.48 8.12
C ASP A 112 10.07 -38.31 9.14
N ASP A 113 8.90 -37.71 9.43
CA ASP A 113 8.73 -36.56 10.37
C ASP A 113 9.64 -35.34 10.06
N SER A 114 10.30 -35.31 8.89
CA SER A 114 11.17 -34.23 8.47
C SER A 114 10.36 -33.16 7.75
N SER A 115 10.37 -31.93 8.27
CA SER A 115 9.73 -30.79 7.63
C SER A 115 10.69 -30.17 6.60
N THR A 116 10.20 -29.92 5.39
CA THR A 116 11.00 -29.29 4.32
C THR A 116 10.64 -27.82 4.23
N LEU A 117 11.64 -26.95 4.18
CA LEU A 117 11.43 -25.51 3.97
C LEU A 117 10.92 -25.25 2.54
N VAL A 118 9.74 -24.66 2.42
CA VAL A 118 9.08 -24.38 1.13
C VAL A 118 8.81 -22.90 0.90
N GLY A 119 8.97 -22.07 1.93
CA GLY A 119 8.88 -20.62 1.79
C GLY A 119 9.17 -19.89 3.10
N ILE A 120 9.03 -18.57 3.06
CA ILE A 120 9.04 -17.70 4.24
C ILE A 120 7.96 -16.64 4.09
N LEU A 121 7.30 -16.34 5.20
CA LEU A 121 6.31 -15.27 5.30
C LEU A 121 6.82 -14.24 6.30
N THR A 122 6.99 -13.00 5.88
CA THR A 122 7.42 -11.92 6.76
C THR A 122 6.37 -10.82 6.90
N THR A 123 6.56 -9.94 7.87
CA THR A 123 5.78 -8.69 7.99
C THR A 123 5.86 -7.82 6.75
N THR A 124 6.91 -7.95 5.93
CA THR A 124 7.06 -7.25 4.65
C THR A 124 6.15 -7.83 3.57
N GLU A 125 6.08 -9.16 3.43
CA GLU A 125 5.09 -9.77 2.53
C GLU A 125 3.68 -9.42 3.00
N LEU A 126 3.43 -9.46 4.31
CA LEU A 126 2.14 -9.06 4.85
C LEU A 126 1.83 -7.59 4.60
N SER A 127 2.80 -6.67 4.66
CA SER A 127 2.55 -5.25 4.38
C SER A 127 2.16 -5.01 2.92
N TYR A 128 2.70 -5.78 1.97
CA TYR A 128 2.25 -5.76 0.57
C TYR A 128 0.83 -6.33 0.39
N TYR A 129 0.35 -7.17 1.32
CA TYR A 129 -0.93 -7.88 1.21
C TYR A 129 -2.03 -7.39 2.17
N VAL A 130 -1.73 -6.60 3.20
CA VAL A 130 -2.72 -5.87 4.02
C VAL A 130 -3.70 -5.07 3.14
N PRO A 131 -3.27 -4.41 2.05
CA PRO A 131 -4.19 -3.75 1.10
C PRO A 131 -5.13 -4.74 0.38
N HIS A 132 -4.66 -5.94 0.05
CA HIS A 132 -5.46 -6.96 -0.65
C HIS A 132 -6.50 -7.63 0.27
N LEU A 133 -6.20 -7.80 1.56
CA LEU A 133 -7.15 -8.34 2.54
C LEU A 133 -8.22 -7.31 2.94
N ALA A 134 -7.87 -6.01 2.98
CA ALA A 134 -8.84 -4.94 3.13
C ALA A 134 -9.81 -4.89 1.92
N HIS A 135 -9.29 -5.06 0.71
CA HIS A 135 -10.10 -5.08 -0.51
C HIS A 135 -10.88 -6.38 -0.77
N GLN A 136 -10.49 -7.54 -0.22
CA GLN A 136 -11.24 -8.80 -0.41
C GLN A 136 -12.55 -8.87 0.40
N THR A 137 -12.75 -7.98 1.37
CA THR A 137 -14.05 -7.85 2.07
C THR A 137 -15.05 -6.99 1.28
N GLY A 138 -14.59 -6.27 0.25
CA GLY A 138 -15.39 -5.43 -0.62
C GLY A 138 -15.48 -6.01 -2.04
N GLY A 139 -16.41 -6.95 -2.25
CA GLY A 139 -16.74 -7.41 -3.58
C GLY A 139 -17.20 -6.24 -4.47
N LEU A 140 -16.31 -5.76 -5.33
CA LEU A 140 -16.65 -4.95 -6.50
C LEU A 140 -17.33 -5.86 -7.54
N GLU A 141 -18.51 -6.37 -7.20
CA GLU A 141 -19.46 -6.74 -8.25
C GLU A 141 -19.83 -5.45 -8.99
N ALA A 142 -19.61 -5.44 -10.30
CA ALA A 142 -19.93 -4.35 -11.22
C ALA A 142 -21.33 -3.79 -10.96
N ARG A 143 -21.41 -2.72 -10.17
CA ARG A 143 -22.64 -1.99 -9.86
C ARG A 143 -22.73 -0.81 -10.80
N LYS A 144 -23.90 -0.67 -11.42
CA LYS A 144 -24.13 0.30 -12.50
C LYS A 144 -23.88 1.73 -12.00
N PRO A 145 -23.11 2.54 -12.75
CA PRO A 145 -22.79 3.92 -12.35
C PRO A 145 -24.06 4.77 -12.31
N ARG A 146 -24.31 5.41 -11.15
CA ARG A 146 -25.32 6.45 -11.00
C ARG A 146 -24.63 7.81 -11.01
N ARG A 147 -24.57 8.42 -12.18
CA ARG A 147 -24.05 9.78 -12.37
C ARG A 147 -24.94 10.79 -11.64
N GLN A 148 -24.39 11.51 -10.67
CA GLN A 148 -25.05 12.66 -10.04
C GLN A 148 -24.05 13.81 -9.91
N VAL A 149 -24.39 14.95 -10.52
CA VAL A 149 -23.63 16.20 -10.45
C VAL A 149 -24.01 16.92 -9.15
N ARG A 150 -23.05 17.18 -8.26
CA ARG A 150 -23.26 17.94 -7.01
C ARG A 150 -23.06 19.45 -7.18
N THR A 151 -23.70 20.20 -6.28
CA THR A 151 -24.01 21.65 -6.40
C THR A 151 -22.83 22.59 -6.15
N ASP A 152 -21.67 22.07 -5.75
CA ASP A 152 -20.49 22.80 -5.28
C ASP A 152 -19.28 22.74 -6.22
N THR A 153 -19.34 21.92 -7.27
CA THR A 153 -18.35 21.93 -8.35
C THR A 153 -18.79 22.83 -9.51
N GLN A 154 -17.90 23.72 -9.95
CA GLN A 154 -18.23 24.72 -10.96
C GLN A 154 -18.35 24.14 -12.38
N TYR A 155 -17.62 23.05 -12.68
CA TYR A 155 -17.63 22.38 -13.98
C TYR A 155 -17.13 20.93 -13.86
N GLU A 156 -17.47 20.10 -14.85
CA GLU A 156 -16.94 18.74 -15.06
C GLU A 156 -16.55 18.57 -16.53
N ARG A 157 -15.70 17.57 -16.83
CA ARG A 157 -15.34 17.18 -18.19
C ARG A 157 -15.90 15.80 -18.52
N ASP A 158 -16.14 15.54 -19.80
CA ASP A 158 -16.76 14.29 -20.27
C ASP A 158 -15.87 13.06 -20.04
N ASP A 159 -14.56 13.25 -19.96
CA ASP A 159 -13.58 12.19 -19.71
C ASP A 159 -13.33 11.91 -18.23
N TRP A 160 -14.00 12.64 -17.33
CA TRP A 160 -13.94 12.43 -15.89
C TRP A 160 -15.11 11.55 -15.44
N SER A 161 -14.85 10.68 -14.48
CA SER A 161 -15.90 9.96 -13.78
C SER A 161 -15.80 10.21 -12.28
N PHE A 162 -16.96 10.21 -11.65
CA PHE A 162 -17.12 10.42 -10.23
C PHE A 162 -18.23 9.50 -9.74
N GLU A 163 -17.98 8.88 -8.60
CA GLU A 163 -18.97 8.09 -7.87
C GLU A 163 -18.94 8.44 -6.39
N TYR A 164 -20.12 8.50 -5.77
CA TYR A 164 -20.24 8.56 -4.32
C TYR A 164 -21.27 7.53 -3.88
N HIS A 165 -20.90 6.80 -2.83
CA HIS A 165 -21.71 5.76 -2.22
C HIS A 165 -21.81 6.06 -0.73
N GLY A 166 -23.00 6.44 -0.28
CA GLY A 166 -23.29 6.70 1.13
C GLY A 166 -24.77 6.49 1.42
N GLU A 167 -25.13 6.30 2.69
CA GLU A 167 -26.53 6.08 3.08
C GLU A 167 -27.39 7.35 2.95
N ASP A 168 -26.77 8.51 3.17
CA ASP A 168 -27.38 9.83 3.08
C ASP A 168 -26.60 10.70 2.06
N GLU A 169 -27.32 11.37 1.16
CA GLU A 169 -26.73 12.28 0.18
C GLU A 169 -26.48 13.68 0.77
N SER A 170 -26.97 13.96 1.98
CA SER A 170 -26.89 15.25 2.66
C SER A 170 -25.91 15.31 3.82
N THR A 171 -25.51 14.16 4.37
CA THR A 171 -24.61 14.07 5.52
C THR A 171 -23.56 12.99 5.30
N VAL A 172 -22.39 13.14 5.93
CA VAL A 172 -21.28 12.20 5.85
C VAL A 172 -21.34 11.23 7.03
N SER A 173 -21.21 9.94 6.72
CA SER A 173 -21.18 8.83 7.66
C SER A 173 -19.95 7.95 7.46
N VAL A 174 -19.58 7.22 8.52
CA VAL A 174 -18.55 6.17 8.41
C VAL A 174 -19.05 5.08 7.45
N GLY A 175 -18.19 4.68 6.51
CA GLY A 175 -18.49 3.77 5.42
C GLY A 175 -18.85 4.46 4.10
N ASP A 176 -18.99 5.79 4.08
CA ASP A 176 -19.19 6.52 2.82
C ASP A 176 -17.91 6.47 1.97
N VAL A 177 -18.07 6.29 0.67
CA VAL A 177 -16.97 6.22 -0.30
C VAL A 177 -17.16 7.27 -1.39
N ALA A 178 -16.11 8.03 -1.69
CA ALA A 178 -16.05 8.94 -2.82
C ALA A 178 -14.91 8.55 -3.77
N GLU A 179 -15.20 8.52 -5.06
CA GLU A 179 -14.24 8.14 -6.09
C GLU A 179 -14.15 9.20 -7.17
N PHE A 180 -12.94 9.53 -7.62
CA PHE A 180 -12.72 10.40 -8.76
C PHE A 180 -11.70 9.79 -9.71
N SER A 181 -12.02 9.76 -11.01
CA SER A 181 -11.16 9.18 -12.03
C SER A 181 -11.05 10.07 -13.26
N LYS A 182 -9.82 10.23 -13.76
CA LYS A 182 -9.53 10.92 -15.02
C LYS A 182 -8.27 10.37 -15.70
N PRO A 183 -8.09 10.54 -17.02
CA PRO A 183 -6.79 10.36 -17.63
C PRO A 183 -5.81 11.46 -17.17
N ILE A 184 -4.56 11.10 -16.93
CA ILE A 184 -3.49 12.08 -16.71
C ILE A 184 -2.82 12.38 -18.04
N SER A 185 -3.02 13.58 -18.55
CA SER A 185 -2.46 14.02 -19.83
C SER A 185 -1.03 14.57 -19.69
N ASP A 186 -0.33 14.69 -20.81
CA ASP A 186 0.96 15.39 -20.86
C ASP A 186 0.80 16.87 -20.45
N ASP A 187 -0.32 17.49 -20.83
CA ASP A 187 -0.68 18.86 -20.42
C ASP A 187 -0.85 18.99 -18.90
N ASP A 188 -1.39 17.97 -18.22
CA ASP A 188 -1.50 17.95 -16.75
C ASP A 188 -0.11 17.97 -16.10
N VAL A 189 0.82 17.15 -16.61
CA VAL A 189 2.20 17.06 -16.12
C VAL A 189 2.95 18.37 -16.34
N ALA A 190 2.82 18.96 -17.54
CA ALA A 190 3.43 20.24 -17.86
C ALA A 190 2.87 21.37 -16.99
N SER A 191 1.53 21.45 -16.87
CA SER A 191 0.87 22.46 -16.04
C SER A 191 1.25 22.33 -14.56
N PHE A 192 1.35 21.11 -14.06
CA PHE A 192 1.78 20.87 -12.68
C PHE A 192 3.22 21.30 -12.45
N ALA A 193 4.14 21.02 -13.38
CA ALA A 193 5.52 21.50 -13.30
C ALA A 193 5.60 23.04 -13.26
N GLU A 194 4.77 23.73 -14.05
CA GLU A 194 4.70 25.20 -14.04
C GLU A 194 4.16 25.76 -12.72
N VAL A 195 3.08 25.18 -12.19
CA VAL A 195 2.43 25.65 -10.95
C VAL A 195 3.29 25.37 -9.72
N THR A 196 3.95 24.22 -9.66
CA THR A 196 4.75 23.81 -8.50
C THR A 196 6.21 24.24 -8.57
N GLY A 197 6.73 24.51 -9.76
CA GLY A 197 8.15 24.72 -10.02
C GLY A 197 8.97 23.43 -10.10
N ASP A 198 8.35 22.24 -9.95
CA ASP A 198 9.04 20.97 -10.12
C ASP A 198 9.24 20.65 -11.62
N THR A 199 10.36 21.15 -12.12
CA THR A 199 10.81 21.00 -13.51
C THR A 199 11.80 19.84 -13.68
N ASN A 200 11.78 18.85 -12.78
CA ASN A 200 12.65 17.68 -12.89
C ASN A 200 12.49 17.01 -14.26
N ARG A 201 13.62 16.81 -14.94
CA ARG A 201 13.69 16.24 -16.30
C ARG A 201 13.07 14.86 -16.40
N LEU A 202 13.00 14.11 -15.30
CA LEU A 202 12.32 12.81 -15.26
C LEU A 202 10.85 12.88 -15.73
N HIS A 203 10.18 14.02 -15.52
CA HIS A 203 8.76 14.20 -15.87
C HIS A 203 8.57 14.87 -17.25
N LEU A 204 9.60 15.53 -17.78
CA LEU A 204 9.47 16.48 -18.90
C LEU A 204 10.34 16.16 -20.12
N ASP A 205 11.37 15.33 -19.98
CA ASP A 205 12.34 15.03 -21.04
C ASP A 205 12.42 13.52 -21.32
N ASP A 206 11.91 13.10 -22.49
CA ASP A 206 11.89 11.70 -22.91
C ASP A 206 13.31 11.10 -23.02
N ALA A 207 14.27 11.86 -23.55
CA ALA A 207 15.63 11.37 -23.74
C ALA A 207 16.33 11.13 -22.40
N TYR A 208 16.13 12.06 -21.45
CA TYR A 208 16.63 11.89 -20.09
C TYR A 208 15.95 10.72 -19.37
N ALA A 209 14.63 10.63 -19.44
CA ALA A 209 13.86 9.62 -18.73
C ALA A 209 14.18 8.20 -19.23
N ALA A 210 14.46 8.05 -20.53
CA ALA A 210 14.91 6.78 -21.14
C ALA A 210 16.23 6.25 -20.56
N GLU A 211 17.09 7.11 -20.03
CA GLU A 211 18.35 6.74 -19.37
C GLU A 211 18.18 6.36 -17.89
N THR A 212 16.99 6.57 -17.32
CA THR A 212 16.69 6.24 -15.93
C THR A 212 16.16 4.82 -15.79
N ARG A 213 16.08 4.31 -14.55
CA ARG A 213 15.47 3.00 -14.25
C ARG A 213 14.02 2.85 -14.73
N PHE A 214 13.32 3.96 -14.97
CA PHE A 214 11.93 3.95 -15.44
C PHE A 214 11.83 3.78 -16.96
N GLY A 215 12.88 4.10 -17.72
CA GLY A 215 12.93 3.96 -19.18
C GLY A 215 11.96 4.87 -19.97
N ARG A 216 11.15 5.68 -19.29
CA ARG A 216 10.17 6.63 -19.85
C ARG A 216 9.84 7.70 -18.83
N ARG A 217 9.22 8.80 -19.29
CA ARG A 217 8.67 9.82 -18.39
C ARG A 217 7.56 9.23 -17.52
N ILE A 218 7.52 9.67 -16.28
CA ILE A 218 6.48 9.30 -15.31
C ILE A 218 5.81 10.58 -14.78
N VAL A 219 4.59 10.44 -14.29
CA VAL A 219 3.85 11.55 -13.66
C VAL A 219 4.50 11.92 -12.31
N HIS A 220 4.47 13.20 -11.93
CA HIS A 220 4.86 13.61 -10.57
C HIS A 220 3.98 12.93 -9.53
N GLY A 221 4.54 12.21 -8.56
CA GLY A 221 3.75 11.50 -7.55
C GLY A 221 2.75 12.40 -6.83
N ILE A 222 3.16 13.62 -6.46
CA ILE A 222 2.31 14.61 -5.78
C ILE A 222 1.10 15.05 -6.62
N LEU A 223 1.17 14.94 -7.95
CA LEU A 223 0.02 15.22 -8.82
C LEU A 223 -1.16 14.28 -8.50
N ALA A 224 -0.87 13.02 -8.16
CA ALA A 224 -1.88 12.03 -7.79
C ALA A 224 -2.67 12.44 -6.53
N ASN A 225 -2.06 13.14 -5.57
CA ASN A 225 -2.77 13.68 -4.41
C ASN A 225 -3.85 14.70 -4.80
N GLY A 226 -3.69 15.38 -5.94
CA GLY A 226 -4.73 16.26 -6.49
C GLY A 226 -6.03 15.52 -6.80
N LEU A 227 -5.96 14.23 -7.16
CA LEU A 227 -7.14 13.41 -7.44
C LEU A 227 -7.86 13.01 -6.14
N ILE A 228 -7.11 12.77 -5.06
CA ILE A 228 -7.69 12.56 -3.72
C ILE A 228 -8.47 13.81 -3.32
N SER A 229 -7.87 14.99 -3.46
CA SER A 229 -8.57 16.25 -3.21
C SER A 229 -9.82 16.40 -4.07
N ALA A 230 -9.78 15.97 -5.33
CA ALA A 230 -10.93 16.03 -6.23
C ALA A 230 -12.03 15.04 -5.87
N ALA A 231 -11.70 13.86 -5.33
CA ALA A 231 -12.65 12.89 -4.79
C ALA A 231 -13.32 13.39 -3.51
N LEU A 232 -12.51 13.89 -2.55
CA LEU A 232 -13.01 14.40 -1.27
C LEU A 232 -13.91 15.62 -1.42
N ALA A 233 -13.64 16.48 -2.41
CA ALA A 233 -14.50 17.62 -2.75
C ALA A 233 -15.91 17.22 -3.19
N ARG A 234 -16.24 15.92 -3.18
CA ARG A 234 -17.54 15.40 -3.57
C ARG A 234 -18.29 14.74 -2.43
N LEU A 235 -17.68 14.64 -1.24
CA LEU A 235 -18.39 14.27 -0.03
C LEU A 235 -19.50 15.30 0.27
N PRO A 236 -20.59 14.90 0.95
CA PRO A 236 -21.64 15.85 1.31
C PRO A 236 -21.10 16.96 2.22
N GLY A 237 -21.40 18.22 1.91
CA GLY A 237 -20.95 19.36 2.70
C GLY A 237 -19.74 20.09 2.13
N LEU A 238 -19.23 21.05 2.89
CA LEU A 238 -18.01 21.78 2.58
C LEU A 238 -16.82 21.05 3.23
N THR A 239 -16.05 20.32 2.43
CA THR A 239 -14.88 19.59 2.91
C THR A 239 -13.65 20.49 3.05
N ILE A 240 -13.06 20.49 4.25
CA ILE A 240 -11.85 21.24 4.61
C ILE A 240 -10.74 20.24 4.97
N TYR A 241 -9.61 20.30 4.25
CA TYR A 241 -8.46 19.44 4.50
C TYR A 241 -7.71 19.88 5.76
N LEU A 242 -7.53 18.96 6.72
CA LEU A 242 -6.74 19.21 7.93
C LEU A 242 -5.35 18.56 7.86
N SER A 243 -5.26 17.33 7.35
CA SER A 243 -3.99 16.62 7.14
C SER A 243 -4.10 15.56 6.05
N GLN A 244 -2.97 15.27 5.40
CA GLN A 244 -2.78 14.17 4.45
C GLN A 244 -1.42 13.52 4.75
N GLU A 245 -1.41 12.19 4.87
CA GLU A 245 -0.20 11.36 4.82
C GLU A 245 -0.28 10.47 3.58
N SER A 246 0.84 10.21 2.89
CA SER A 246 0.82 9.42 1.65
C SER A 246 2.13 8.69 1.41
N SER A 247 2.00 7.44 0.97
CA SER A 247 3.07 6.56 0.50
C SER A 247 2.94 6.34 -1.00
N PHE A 248 4.04 6.52 -1.74
CA PHE A 248 4.07 6.32 -3.20
C PHE A 248 4.60 4.92 -3.51
N LEU A 249 3.73 4.03 -3.97
CA LEU A 249 4.02 2.60 -4.13
C LEU A 249 4.51 2.25 -5.53
N ALA A 250 3.99 2.92 -6.57
CA ALA A 250 4.32 2.64 -7.96
C ALA A 250 4.31 3.92 -8.82
N PRO A 251 5.08 3.97 -9.92
CA PRO A 251 5.07 5.11 -10.83
C PRO A 251 3.82 5.12 -11.70
N LEU A 252 3.29 6.32 -11.97
CA LEU A 252 2.19 6.54 -12.91
C LEU A 252 2.72 6.89 -14.30
N SER A 253 2.10 6.34 -15.35
CA SER A 253 2.43 6.70 -16.73
C SER A 253 1.56 7.85 -17.22
N ILE A 254 2.13 8.66 -18.11
CA ILE A 254 1.39 9.70 -18.79
C ILE A 254 0.42 9.03 -19.79
N GLY A 255 -0.84 9.42 -19.73
CA GLY A 255 -1.95 8.86 -20.51
C GLY A 255 -2.82 7.86 -19.74
N ASP A 256 -2.34 7.35 -18.60
CA ASP A 256 -3.10 6.39 -17.79
C ASP A 256 -4.35 7.04 -17.20
N ARG A 257 -5.43 6.26 -17.13
CA ARG A 257 -6.60 6.63 -16.31
C ARG A 257 -6.29 6.30 -14.87
N VAL A 258 -6.40 7.29 -14.01
CA VAL A 258 -6.04 7.19 -12.60
C VAL A 258 -7.28 7.47 -11.78
N THR A 259 -7.52 6.63 -10.78
CA THR A 259 -8.71 6.69 -9.93
C THR A 259 -8.28 6.87 -8.48
N ALA A 260 -8.73 7.93 -7.83
CA ALA A 260 -8.64 8.10 -6.39
C ALA A 260 -9.92 7.58 -5.74
N VAL A 261 -9.78 6.80 -4.67
CA VAL A 261 -10.84 6.25 -3.82
C VAL A 261 -10.62 6.78 -2.41
N CYS A 262 -11.68 7.29 -1.79
CA CYS A 262 -11.65 7.88 -0.46
C CYS A 262 -12.77 7.30 0.38
N GLU A 263 -12.43 6.55 1.43
CA GLU A 263 -13.39 5.90 2.32
C GLU A 263 -13.37 6.55 3.71
N VAL A 264 -14.55 6.94 4.21
CA VAL A 264 -14.71 7.48 5.56
C VAL A 264 -14.60 6.34 6.56
N VAL A 265 -13.43 6.15 7.17
CA VAL A 265 -13.14 5.04 8.09
C VAL A 265 -13.30 5.40 9.57
N GLY A 266 -13.56 6.66 9.91
CA GLY A 266 -13.78 7.05 11.30
C GLY A 266 -14.38 8.44 11.49
N ASP A 267 -15.22 8.55 12.52
CA ASP A 267 -15.74 9.82 13.05
C ASP A 267 -14.92 10.23 14.27
N LEU A 268 -14.29 11.40 14.20
CA LEU A 268 -13.45 11.97 15.24
C LEU A 268 -14.20 13.00 16.10
N GLY A 269 -15.50 13.21 15.85
CA GLY A 269 -16.33 14.22 16.47
C GLY A 269 -16.08 15.63 15.92
N GLU A 270 -16.95 16.57 16.28
CA GLU A 270 -16.88 17.97 15.82
C GLU A 270 -16.81 18.10 14.29
N SER A 271 -17.57 17.24 13.59
CA SER A 271 -17.61 17.16 12.12
C SER A 271 -16.27 16.79 11.48
N LYS A 272 -15.35 16.17 12.22
CA LYS A 272 -14.06 15.70 11.71
C LYS A 272 -14.11 14.21 11.41
N TYR A 273 -13.52 13.83 10.29
CA TYR A 273 -13.52 12.45 9.81
C TYR A 273 -12.10 12.03 9.44
N ARG A 274 -11.78 10.77 9.74
CA ARG A 274 -10.59 10.09 9.22
C ARG A 274 -10.99 9.37 7.93
N ILE A 275 -10.19 9.57 6.89
CA ILE A 275 -10.42 9.05 5.55
C ILE A 275 -9.23 8.19 5.13
N GLU A 276 -9.50 6.98 4.68
CA GLU A 276 -8.51 6.17 3.98
C GLU A 276 -8.49 6.60 2.51
N THR A 277 -7.31 6.82 1.96
CA THR A 277 -7.12 7.37 0.61
C THR A 277 -6.24 6.44 -0.21
N THR A 278 -6.74 6.03 -1.37
CA THR A 278 -6.06 5.13 -2.29
C THR A 278 -6.10 5.72 -3.68
N VAL A 279 -5.02 5.59 -4.44
CA VAL A 279 -5.00 5.91 -5.86
C VAL A 279 -4.54 4.67 -6.63
N VAL A 280 -5.28 4.31 -7.66
CA VAL A 280 -5.00 3.18 -8.55
C VAL A 280 -4.85 3.64 -9.99
N ASP A 281 -4.04 2.93 -10.77
CA ASP A 281 -3.91 3.12 -12.21
C ASP A 281 -5.00 2.38 -13.02
N GLY A 282 -4.89 2.41 -14.36
CA GLY A 282 -5.86 1.81 -15.26
C GLY A 282 -5.88 0.28 -15.24
N ASP A 283 -4.82 -0.34 -14.72
CA ASP A 283 -4.71 -1.80 -14.56
C ASP A 283 -5.13 -2.25 -13.15
N GLY A 284 -5.49 -1.31 -12.28
CA GLY A 284 -5.89 -1.56 -10.88
C GLY A 284 -4.72 -1.67 -9.92
N THR A 285 -3.51 -1.31 -10.34
CA THR A 285 -2.34 -1.29 -9.45
C THR A 285 -2.43 -0.10 -8.50
N THR A 286 -2.29 -0.32 -7.20
CA THR A 286 -2.19 0.77 -6.22
C THR A 286 -0.89 1.54 -6.41
N VAL A 287 -1.01 2.82 -6.74
CA VAL A 287 0.14 3.72 -6.95
C VAL A 287 0.41 4.60 -5.74
N LEU A 288 -0.64 4.88 -4.94
CA LEU A 288 -0.56 5.70 -3.75
C LEU A 288 -1.58 5.22 -2.71
N GLU A 289 -1.16 5.18 -1.45
CA GLU A 289 -2.03 4.92 -0.31
C GLU A 289 -1.73 5.92 0.81
N GLY A 290 -2.70 6.15 1.70
CA GLY A 290 -2.49 6.96 2.89
C GLY A 290 -3.77 7.37 3.60
N ASP A 291 -3.65 8.29 4.54
CA ASP A 291 -4.72 8.74 5.42
C ASP A 291 -4.91 10.25 5.34
N ALA A 292 -6.17 10.68 5.36
CA ALA A 292 -6.59 12.07 5.49
C ALA A 292 -7.37 12.30 6.79
N VAL A 293 -7.27 13.53 7.30
CA VAL A 293 -8.28 14.06 8.24
C VAL A 293 -8.93 15.27 7.61
N VAL A 294 -10.25 15.26 7.55
CA VAL A 294 -11.06 16.36 7.01
C VAL A 294 -12.06 16.86 8.05
N LEU A 295 -12.40 18.14 7.96
CA LEU A 295 -13.55 18.76 8.62
C LEU A 295 -14.64 18.98 7.57
N ILE A 296 -15.89 18.68 7.88
CA ILE A 296 -17.00 18.81 6.94
C ILE A 296 -18.07 19.72 7.53
N ASP A 297 -18.18 20.93 6.96
CA ASP A 297 -19.19 21.91 7.36
C ASP A 297 -20.45 21.83 6.49
N GLU A 298 -21.55 22.40 6.96
CA GLU A 298 -22.73 22.59 6.12
C GLU A 298 -22.41 23.55 4.96
N LEU A 299 -22.92 23.24 3.78
CA LEU A 299 -22.81 24.17 2.64
C LEU A 299 -23.53 25.48 2.99
N PRO A 300 -22.94 26.65 2.65
CA PRO A 300 -23.61 27.91 2.84
C PRO A 300 -24.95 27.91 2.08
N PRO A 301 -26.01 28.53 2.63
CA PRO A 301 -27.29 28.62 1.95
C PRO A 301 -27.07 29.27 0.59
N LYS A 302 -27.62 28.63 -0.45
CA LYS A 302 -27.44 29.00 -1.87
C LYS A 302 -27.59 30.52 -2.02
N ALA A 303 -26.50 31.24 -2.26
CA ALA A 303 -26.59 32.64 -2.66
C ALA A 303 -27.45 32.67 -3.93
N ALA A 304 -28.52 33.47 -3.92
CA ALA A 304 -29.38 33.62 -5.07
C ALA A 304 -28.51 33.94 -6.30
N LEU A 305 -28.41 32.99 -7.22
CA LEU A 305 -27.96 33.24 -8.58
C LEU A 305 -29.06 34.03 -9.29
N GLU A 306 -29.37 35.22 -8.79
CA GLU A 306 -30.18 36.23 -9.46
C GLU A 306 -29.31 37.47 -9.60
N GLY A 307 -28.48 37.43 -10.64
CA GLY A 307 -27.77 38.58 -11.20
C GLY A 307 -28.29 38.85 -12.62
N ASP A 308 -29.47 39.45 -12.68
CA ASP A 308 -29.91 40.40 -13.70
C ASP A 308 -29.76 40.01 -15.19
N ALA A 309 -30.72 39.23 -15.69
CA ALA A 309 -31.15 39.36 -17.07
C ALA A 309 -32.07 40.59 -17.21
N ALA A 310 -31.53 41.79 -17.02
CA ALA A 310 -32.20 43.03 -17.38
C ALA A 310 -31.84 43.40 -18.84
N THR A 311 -32.73 42.98 -19.74
CA THR A 311 -33.18 43.69 -20.94
C THR A 311 -32.28 44.81 -21.49
N ALA A 312 -31.60 44.53 -22.59
CA ALA A 312 -31.27 45.55 -23.59
C ALA A 312 -32.29 45.44 -24.73
N ASP A 313 -33.17 46.42 -24.80
CA ASP A 313 -33.84 46.89 -26.03
C ASP A 313 -33.35 48.33 -26.26
#